data_AF-A0A9D6UMN5-F1
#
_entry.id   AF-A0A9D6UMN5-F1
#
_cell.length_a   1.000
_cell.length_b   1.000
_cell.length_c   1.000
_cell.angle_alpha   90.00
_cell.angle_beta   90.00
_cell.angle_gamma   90.00
#
_symmetry.space_group_name_H-M   'P 1'
#
loop_
_entity.id
_entity.type
_entity.pdbx_description
1 polymer ?
#
loop_
_entity_poly.entity_id
_entity_poly.type
_entity_poly.pdbx_seq_one_letter_code
_entity_poly.pdbx_strand_id
1 'polypeptide(L)' 'MKVYANGKIVPEAEAKISVLDRGFLYGDGIFESL' A
#
# COMPACT_ATOMS: atom_id res chain seq x y z
N MET A 1 -11.45 1.87 -8.37
CA MET A 1 -10.48 1.03 -9.11
C MET A 1 -10.28 -0.30 -8.36
N LYS A 2 -9.60 -1.32 -8.93
CA LYS A 2 -9.13 -2.50 -8.16
C LYS A 2 -7.61 -2.39 -7.98
N VAL A 3 -7.10 -2.75 -6.81
CA VAL A 3 -5.68 -2.62 -6.43
C VAL A 3 -5.14 -4.00 -6.03
N TYR A 4 -3.91 -4.31 -6.43
CA TYR A 4 -3.20 -5.48 -5.92
C TYR A 4 -2.44 -5.12 -4.65
N ALA A 5 -2.74 -5.79 -3.54
CA ALA A 5 -2.09 -5.59 -2.26
C ALA A 5 -1.89 -6.94 -1.56
N ASN A 6 -0.67 -7.22 -1.10
CA ASN A 6 -0.32 -8.40 -0.31
C ASN A 6 -0.84 -9.75 -0.88
N GLY A 7 -0.68 -9.97 -2.19
CA GLY A 7 -1.10 -11.23 -2.83
C GLY A 7 -2.57 -11.28 -3.26
N LYS A 8 -3.34 -10.21 -3.07
CA LYS A 8 -4.79 -10.18 -3.32
C LYS A 8 -5.19 -8.98 -4.17
N ILE A 9 -6.24 -9.14 -4.96
CA ILE A 9 -6.89 -8.03 -5.67
C ILE A 9 -8.07 -7.56 -4.82
N VAL A 10 -8.05 -6.30 -4.38
CA VAL A 10 -9.06 -5.70 -3.50
C VAL A 10 -9.67 -4.43 -4.12
N PRO A 11 -10.87 -4.01 -3.69
CA PRO A 11 -11.36 -2.66 -3.98
C PRO A 11 -10.41 -1.61 -3.43
N GLU A 12 -10.29 -0.49 -4.14
CA GLU A 12 -9.39 0.62 -3.75
C GLU A 12 -9.61 1.13 -2.32
N ALA A 13 -10.86 1.24 -1.86
CA ALA A 13 -11.19 1.67 -0.50
C ALA A 13 -10.67 0.71 0.60
N GLU A 14 -10.33 -0.52 0.25
CA GLU A 14 -9.80 -1.53 1.16
C GLU A 14 -8.26 -1.65 1.11
N ALA A 15 -7.62 -1.03 0.10
CA ALA A 15 -6.17 -1.03 -0.07
C ALA A 15 -5.49 -0.05 0.90
N LYS A 16 -5.52 -0.38 2.19
CA LYS A 16 -5.02 0.44 3.30
C LYS A 16 -3.81 -0.18 3.99
N ILE A 17 -3.01 0.67 4.61
CA ILE A 17 -1.90 0.29 5.50
C ILE A 17 -2.18 0.72 6.95
N SER A 18 -1.39 0.23 7.89
CA SER A 18 -1.43 0.71 9.28
C SER A 18 -0.85 2.13 9.37
N VAL A 19 -1.40 2.96 10.25
CA VAL A 19 -0.80 4.27 10.59
C VAL A 19 0.56 4.15 11.31
N LEU A 20 0.90 2.94 11.77
CA LEU A 20 2.18 2.62 12.40
C LEU A 20 3.21 2.03 11.43
N ASP A 21 2.90 1.99 10.13
CA ASP A 21 3.82 1.48 9.12
C ASP A 21 5.08 2.37 9.03
N ARG A 22 6.26 1.76 8.89
CA ARG A 22 7.53 2.51 8.82
C ARG A 22 7.66 3.33 7.54
N GLY A 23 7.11 2.86 6.43
CA GLY A 23 7.02 3.61 5.18
C GLY A 23 6.19 4.87 5.36
N PHE A 24 5.12 4.81 6.15
CA PHE A 24 4.30 5.97 6.48
C PHE A 24 4.98 6.91 7.49
N LEU A 25 5.54 6.37 8.59
CA LEU A 25 6.10 7.19 9.67
C LEU A 25 7.48 7.79 9.35
N TYR A 26 8.30 7.06 8.58
CA TYR A 26 9.72 7.39 8.39
C TYR A 26 10.14 7.45 6.93
N GLY A 27 9.22 7.20 5.98
CA GLY A 27 9.55 7.16 4.55
C GLY A 27 10.38 5.93 4.15
N ASP A 28 10.42 4.88 4.98
CA ASP A 28 11.15 3.65 4.71
C ASP A 28 10.37 2.74 3.73
N GLY A 29 10.45 3.09 2.45
CA GLY A 29 9.79 2.36 1.37
C GLY A 29 10.44 2.64 0.01
N ILE A 30 10.12 1.80 -0.98
CA ILE A 30 10.52 1.95 -2.39
C ILE A 30 9.27 1.90 -3.27
N PHE A 31 9.34 2.51 -4.45
CA PHE A 31 8.28 2.44 -5.45
C PHE A 31 8.86 2.38 -6.87
N GLU A 32 8.05 1.93 -7.80
CA GLU A 32 8.33 1.92 -9.24
C GLU A 32 7.12 2.49 -10.00
N SER A 33 7.35 3.01 -11.20
CA SER A 33 6.30 3.48 -12.11
C SER A 33 6.40 2.79 -13.46
N LEU A 34 5.27 2.66 -14.15
CA LEU A 34 5.20 2.20 -15.54
C LEU A 34 5.05 3.38 -16.50
#